data_AF-A0A957END1-F1
#
_entry.id   AF-A0A957END1-F1
#
_cell.length_a   1.000
_cell.length_b   1.000
_cell.length_c   1.000
_cell.angle_alpha   90.00
_cell.angle_beta   90.00
_cell.angle_gamma   90.00
#
_symmetry.space_group_name_H-M   'P 1'
#
loop_
_entity.id
_entity.type
_entity.pdbx_description
1 polymer ?
#
loop_
_entity_poly.entity_id
_entity_poly.type
_entity_poly.pdbx_seq_one_letter_code
_entity_poly.pdbx_strand_id
1 'polypeptide(L)' 'EYWVQQGWGSTGVEAFINQLAWYDNGVRQDGYVIGFTVFTAGGIGHWRNYDINAILPDLTGYVVGQQLR' A
#
# COMPACT_ATOMS: atom_id res chain seq x y z
N GLU A 1 -1.03 3.18 -14.57
CA GLU A 1 -0.58 2.50 -15.81
C GLU A 1 0.90 2.17 -15.81
N TYR A 2 1.81 3.13 -15.56
CA TYR A 2 3.26 2.89 -15.52
C TYR A 2 3.67 1.63 -14.72
N TRP A 3 3.28 1.52 -13.45
CA TRP A 3 3.67 0.39 -12.60
C TRP A 3 3.11 -0.97 -13.05
N VAL A 4 1.93 -0.97 -13.69
CA VAL A 4 1.36 -2.18 -14.31
C VAL A 4 2.24 -2.63 -15.48
N GLN A 5 2.69 -1.69 -16.33
CA GLN A 5 3.60 -1.98 -17.44
C GLN A 5 4.97 -2.48 -16.96
N GLN A 6 5.39 -2.07 -15.77
CA GLN A 6 6.62 -2.55 -15.11
C GLN A 6 6.43 -3.92 -14.43
N GLY A 7 5.25 -4.55 -14.52
CA GLY A 7 5.00 -5.89 -13.99
C GLY A 7 4.68 -5.94 -12.50
N TRP A 8 4.35 -4.82 -11.86
CA TRP A 8 4.04 -4.80 -10.42
C TRP A 8 2.66 -5.34 -10.08
N GLY A 9 1.77 -5.55 -11.05
CA GLY A 9 0.42 -6.08 -10.84
C GLY A 9 -0.41 -5.95 -12.11
N SER A 10 -1.58 -6.61 -12.14
CA SER A 10 -2.51 -6.55 -13.27
C SER A 10 -3.37 -5.29 -13.29
N THR A 11 -3.53 -4.63 -12.13
CA THR A 11 -4.25 -3.35 -11.98
C THR A 11 -3.40 -2.32 -11.24
N GLY A 12 -3.82 -1.04 -11.31
CA GLY A 12 -3.13 0.03 -10.57
C GLY A 12 -3.17 -0.17 -9.06
N VAL A 13 -4.29 -0.67 -8.52
CA VAL A 13 -4.45 -0.95 -7.08
C VAL A 13 -3.55 -2.10 -6.65
N GLU A 14 -3.58 -3.21 -7.41
CA GLU A 14 -2.70 -4.36 -7.14
C GLU A 14 -1.23 -3.97 -7.22
N ALA A 15 -0.84 -3.21 -8.25
CA ALA A 15 0.53 -2.71 -8.39
C ALA A 15 0.95 -1.81 -7.22
N PHE A 16 0.04 -0.99 -6.70
CA PHE A 16 0.32 -0.15 -5.53
C PHE A 16 0.50 -0.99 -4.27
N ILE A 17 -0.37 -1.96 -4.02
CA ILE A 17 -0.27 -2.87 -2.86
C ILE A 17 1.01 -3.70 -2.92
N ASN A 18 1.40 -4.20 -4.09
CA ASN A 18 2.64 -4.95 -4.24
C ASN A 18 3.90 -4.09 -3.97
N GLN A 19 3.86 -2.81 -4.33
CA GLN A 19 4.92 -1.86 -3.93
C GLN A 19 4.96 -1.66 -2.42
N LEU A 20 3.81 -1.49 -1.76
CA LEU A 20 3.75 -1.40 -0.29
C LEU A 20 4.26 -2.68 0.37
N ALA A 21 3.92 -3.84 -0.18
CA ALA A 21 4.37 -5.13 0.33
C ALA A 21 5.89 -5.30 0.23
N TRP A 22 6.47 -4.88 -0.90
CA TRP A 22 7.92 -4.83 -1.07
C TRP A 22 8.57 -3.91 -0.04
N TYR A 23 8.00 -2.71 0.17
CA TYR A 23 8.53 -1.75 1.12
C TYR A 23 8.41 -2.22 2.58
N ASP A 24 7.28 -2.83 2.96
CA ASP A 24 7.05 -3.44 4.27
C ASP A 24 8.08 -4.53 4.58
N ASN A 25 8.34 -5.42 3.61
CA ASN A 25 9.38 -6.43 3.74
C ASN A 25 10.79 -5.83 3.90
N GLY A 26 11.05 -4.67 3.30
CA GLY A 26 12.31 -3.96 3.43
C GLY A 26 12.50 -3.35 4.81
N VAL A 27 11.53 -2.57 5.30
CA VAL A 27 11.65 -1.88 6.59
C VAL A 27 11.73 -2.85 7.77
N ARG A 28 11.11 -4.03 7.68
CA ARG A 28 11.21 -5.09 8.70
C ARG A 28 12.63 -5.62 8.91
N GLN A 29 13.55 -5.38 7.98
CA GLN A 29 14.94 -5.81 8.10
C GLN A 29 15.77 -4.87 8.99
N ASP A 30 15.28 -3.67 9.31
CA ASP A 30 15.93 -2.71 10.17
C ASP A 30 15.16 -2.55 11.49
N GLY A 31 15.74 -3.01 12.59
CA GLY A 31 15.14 -2.93 13.92
C GLY A 31 14.95 -1.50 14.46
N TYR A 32 15.56 -0.49 13.83
CA TYR A 32 15.30 0.92 14.15
C TYR A 32 13.97 1.42 13.53
N VAL A 33 13.51 0.79 12.44
CA VAL A 33 12.28 1.17 11.74
C VAL A 33 11.16 0.20 12.12
N ILE A 34 10.22 0.68 12.92
CA ILE A 34 9.09 -0.14 13.42
C ILE A 34 8.05 -0.39 12.31
N GLY A 35 7.99 0.49 11.31
CA GLY A 35 7.07 0.37 10.18
C GLY A 35 6.84 1.73 9.51
N PHE A 36 5.78 1.79 8.69
CA PHE A 36 5.35 3.01 8.02
C PHE A 36 3.81 3.09 8.01
N THR A 37 3.29 4.27 7.67
CA THR A 37 1.85 4.49 7.55
C THR A 37 1.53 5.10 6.19
N VAL A 38 0.47 4.59 5.56
CA VAL A 38 -0.13 5.24 4.39
C VAL A 38 -1.09 6.29 4.90
N PHE A 39 -0.79 7.56 4.62
CA PHE A 39 -1.59 8.70 5.05
C PHE A 39 -2.43 9.20 3.87
N THR A 40 -3.75 9.29 4.05
CA THR A 40 -4.76 10.07 3.27
C THR A 40 -6.16 9.45 3.32
N ALA A 41 -6.45 8.47 4.19
CA ALA A 41 -7.83 8.00 4.38
C ALA A 41 -8.73 9.15 4.85
N GLY A 42 -9.71 9.54 4.04
CA GLY A 42 -10.54 10.73 4.30
C GLY A 42 -9.89 12.02 3.82
N GLY A 43 -9.18 11.99 2.70
CA GLY A 43 -8.51 13.16 2.12
C GLY A 43 -9.45 14.36 1.91
N ILE A 44 -9.12 15.50 2.53
CA ILE A 44 -9.84 16.78 2.39
C ILE A 44 -8.96 17.87 1.75
N GLY A 45 -9.58 18.88 1.14
CA GLY A 45 -8.87 20.00 0.52
C GLY A 45 -7.89 19.54 -0.56
N HIS A 46 -6.62 19.96 -0.44
CA HIS A 46 -5.55 19.60 -1.38
C HIS A 46 -5.22 18.10 -1.41
N TRP A 47 -5.66 17.33 -0.41
CA TRP A 47 -5.40 15.90 -0.31
C TRP A 47 -6.47 15.03 -0.99
N ARG A 48 -7.53 15.63 -1.53
CA ARG A 48 -8.66 14.89 -2.12
C ARG A 48 -8.24 13.93 -3.23
N ASN A 49 -7.29 14.33 -4.07
CA ASN A 49 -6.79 13.48 -5.18
C ASN A 49 -5.88 12.35 -4.71
N TYR A 50 -5.48 12.36 -3.44
CA TYR A 50 -4.65 11.34 -2.83
C TYR A 50 -5.46 10.44 -1.88
N ASP A 51 -6.78 10.63 -1.78
CA ASP A 51 -7.63 9.84 -0.87
C ASP A 51 -7.58 8.35 -1.24
N ILE A 52 -7.22 7.53 -0.26
CA ILE A 52 -7.12 6.08 -0.40
C ILE A 52 -8.39 5.33 0.02
N ASN A 53 -9.47 6.04 0.37
CA ASN A 53 -10.71 5.43 0.85
C ASN A 53 -11.24 4.31 -0.06
N ALA A 54 -11.14 4.48 -1.39
CA ALA A 54 -11.62 3.50 -2.36
C ALA A 54 -10.85 2.16 -2.32
N ILE A 55 -9.62 2.15 -1.81
CA ILE A 55 -8.73 0.97 -1.77
C ILE A 55 -8.52 0.42 -0.35
N LEU A 56 -9.23 0.95 0.65
CA LEU A 56 -9.14 0.45 2.04
C LEU A 56 -9.49 -1.04 2.18
N PRO A 57 -10.48 -1.61 1.47
CA PRO A 57 -10.74 -3.05 1.53
C PRO A 57 -9.55 -3.88 1.05
N ASP A 58 -8.89 -3.47 -0.04
CA ASP A 58 -7.73 -4.16 -0.59
C ASP A 58 -6.51 -4.08 0.36
N LEU A 59 -6.27 -2.90 0.95
CA LEU A 59 -5.24 -2.71 1.99
C LEU A 59 -5.52 -3.57 3.23
N THR A 60 -6.79 -3.67 3.65
CA THR A 60 -7.19 -4.54 4.75
C THR A 60 -6.91 -6.00 4.43
N GLY A 61 -7.23 -6.44 3.21
CA GLY A 61 -6.92 -7.79 2.73
C GLY A 61 -5.43 -8.11 2.81
N TYR A 62 -4.57 -7.17 2.41
CA TYR A 62 -3.12 -7.31 2.55
C TYR A 62 -2.69 -7.44 4.01
N VAL A 63 -3.10 -6.52 4.89
CA VAL A 63 -2.67 -6.49 6.31
C VAL A 63 -3.13 -7.76 7.04
N VAL A 64 -4.40 -8.15 6.90
CA VAL A 64 -4.94 -9.35 7.56
C VAL A 64 -4.30 -10.62 6.99
N GLY A 65 -4.03 -10.65 5.68
CA GLY A 65 -3.36 -11.78 5.03
C GLY A 65 -1.93 -12.03 5.52
N GLN A 66 -1.26 -11.03 6.11
CA GLN A 66 0.06 -11.19 6.74
C GLN A 66 0.00 -11.95 8.07
N GLN A 67 -1.11 -11.85 8.81
CA GLN A 67 -1.23 -12.45 10.14
C GLN A 67 -1.45 -13.97 10.09
N LEU A 68 -1.84 -14.49 8.93
CA LEU A 68 -2.05 -15.91 8.67
C LEU A 68 -0.81 -16.63 8.13
N ARG A 69 0.33 -15.93 7.98
CA ARG A 69 1.59 -16.47 7.47
C ARG A 69 2.61 -16.72 8.57
#